data_AF-A0A956WD60-F1
#
_entry.id   AF-A0A956WD60-F1
#
_cell.length_a   1.000
_cell.length_b   1.000
_cell.length_c   1.000
_cell.angle_alpha   90.00
_cell.angle_beta   90.00
_cell.angle_gamma   90.00
#
_symmetry.space_group_name_H-M   'P 1'
#
loop_
_entity.id
_entity.type
_entity.pdbx_description
1 polymer ?
#
loop_
_entity_poly.entity_id
_entity_poly.type
_entity_poly.pdbx_seq_one_letter_code
_entity_poly.pdbx_strand_id
1 'polypeptide(L)'
;HLWRAQVFCTRCATFNPDDAFRCIGCGARLDPRERTRRSRQQSAGREHWFLVIPLGLALIALLFVGWRTWDAQRQQSAAYDRAMEALVTGDLTEAIAQFGRAGDYRDAAEQRLVTQQQRAAYQAAMLDAQIALDREETKHAVALLRSVVNALPDNADAATLLGIAEDRYRTELEQSITLAITQRAWLAAERAMLELAAFTGEPPDADALAALRLAHAPLLFTRDGILSRIGPDRADESVVMDDVPVAMPLWSPDRSKIAFFSVVTGAKYAGALFVVDADGSDLVLIDDRAMLSLPAWSPDSASIAYTGLVDPDDTGSRTTLAVADVGSGGKQHVPLPEDVRSLTSPSWSGDGGQLAAVAHKPTGGSIALVDTSSLEVSQPPIDLPVGIRAVSWSSSAPVLLIWTSTE
;
A
#
# COMPACT_ATOMS: atom_id res chain seq x y z
N HIS A 1 29.03 -23.46 -92.80
CA HIS A 1 30.07 -24.50 -92.70
C HIS A 1 30.27 -24.84 -91.22
N LEU A 2 30.13 -26.04 -90.67
CA LEU A 2 29.61 -27.36 -91.07
C LEU A 2 29.29 -28.08 -89.73
N TRP A 3 28.09 -27.91 -89.16
CA TRP A 3 27.59 -28.93 -88.20
C TRP A 3 27.03 -30.06 -89.08
N ARG A 4 27.92 -30.92 -89.60
CA ARG A 4 27.48 -32.17 -90.23
C ARG A 4 26.79 -32.98 -89.14
N ALA A 5 25.58 -33.47 -89.40
CA ALA A 5 24.93 -34.34 -88.45
C ALA A 5 25.83 -35.58 -88.23
N GLN A 6 25.69 -36.18 -87.07
CA GLN A 6 26.48 -37.32 -86.67
C GLN A 6 25.53 -38.45 -86.29
N VAL A 7 25.81 -39.65 -86.80
CA VAL A 7 25.07 -40.86 -86.46
C VAL A 7 25.72 -41.48 -85.23
N PHE A 8 24.95 -41.59 -84.15
CA PHE A 8 25.42 -42.14 -82.88
C PHE A 8 25.35 -43.67 -82.90
N CYS A 9 26.46 -44.34 -82.59
CA CYS A 9 26.48 -45.79 -82.43
C CYS A 9 26.03 -46.16 -81.01
N THR A 10 24.85 -46.74 -80.87
CA THR A 10 24.32 -47.17 -79.56
C THR A 10 25.12 -48.31 -78.91
N ARG A 11 25.95 -49.03 -79.67
CA ARG A 11 26.75 -50.16 -79.16
C ARG A 11 28.00 -49.75 -78.41
N CYS A 12 28.68 -48.68 -78.84
CA CYS A 12 29.94 -48.22 -78.23
C CYS A 12 29.97 -46.71 -77.96
N ALA A 13 28.83 -46.03 -78.11
CA ALA A 13 28.65 -44.60 -77.90
C ALA A 13 29.57 -43.68 -78.74
N THR A 14 30.08 -44.15 -79.86
CA THR A 14 30.91 -43.33 -80.78
C THR A 14 30.03 -42.57 -81.77
N PHE A 15 30.31 -41.28 -81.95
CA PHE A 15 29.70 -40.47 -83.01
C PHE A 15 30.41 -40.71 -84.34
N ASN A 16 29.63 -40.94 -85.39
CA ASN A 16 30.12 -41.22 -86.73
C ASN A 16 29.65 -40.13 -87.70
N PRO A 17 30.37 -39.90 -88.82
CA PRO A 17 29.88 -39.08 -89.92
C PRO A 17 28.49 -39.56 -90.43
N ASP A 18 27.66 -38.64 -90.92
CA ASP A 18 26.30 -38.92 -91.41
C ASP A 18 26.17 -39.98 -92.50
N ASP A 19 27.24 -40.26 -93.22
CA ASP A 19 27.36 -41.21 -94.33
C ASP A 19 28.01 -42.55 -93.92
N ALA A 20 28.38 -42.71 -92.66
CA ALA A 20 28.99 -43.95 -92.17
C ALA A 20 27.97 -45.09 -92.05
N PHE A 21 28.19 -46.18 -92.79
CA PHE A 21 27.39 -47.42 -92.69
C PHE A 21 27.89 -48.39 -91.61
N ARG A 22 29.11 -48.17 -91.09
CA ARG A 22 29.70 -48.92 -89.98
C ARG A 22 30.35 -47.95 -88.99
N CYS A 23 30.29 -48.29 -87.71
CA CYS A 23 30.88 -47.50 -86.65
C CYS A 23 32.41 -47.55 -86.70
N ILE A 24 33.07 -46.39 -86.67
CA ILE A 24 34.53 -46.27 -86.64
C ILE A 24 35.17 -46.85 -85.37
N GLY A 25 34.42 -46.87 -84.26
CA GLY A 25 34.92 -47.36 -82.98
C GLY A 25 34.86 -48.89 -82.84
N CYS A 26 33.76 -49.53 -83.26
CA CYS A 26 33.56 -50.97 -83.01
C CYS A 26 33.21 -51.80 -84.26
N GLY A 27 33.12 -51.20 -85.45
CA GLY A 27 32.82 -51.89 -86.71
C GLY A 27 31.36 -52.35 -86.91
N ALA A 28 30.48 -52.10 -85.93
CA ALA A 28 29.05 -52.44 -86.01
C ALA A 28 28.32 -51.67 -87.12
N ARG A 29 27.36 -52.30 -87.80
CA ARG A 29 26.53 -51.67 -88.84
C ARG A 29 25.60 -50.61 -88.21
N LEU A 30 25.49 -49.43 -88.81
CA LEU A 30 24.57 -48.35 -88.41
C LEU A 30 23.32 -48.41 -89.31
N ASP A 31 22.12 -48.46 -88.73
CA ASP A 31 20.85 -48.67 -89.47
C ASP A 31 20.22 -47.33 -89.93
N PRO A 32 19.97 -47.09 -91.24
CA PRO A 32 19.55 -45.78 -91.76
C PRO A 32 18.11 -45.32 -91.45
N ARG A 33 17.30 -46.06 -90.67
CA ARG A 33 15.84 -45.90 -90.64
C ARG A 33 15.23 -45.09 -89.49
N GLU A 34 16.01 -44.44 -88.63
CA GLU A 34 15.49 -43.53 -87.57
C GLU A 34 15.61 -42.04 -87.94
N ARG A 35 15.32 -41.69 -89.20
CA ARG A 35 15.19 -40.29 -89.64
C ARG A 35 13.71 -39.95 -89.79
N THR A 36 13.22 -39.04 -88.93
CA THR A 36 11.92 -38.32 -88.97
C THR A 36 10.67 -39.00 -88.39
N ARG A 37 10.39 -38.73 -87.10
CA ARG A 37 9.02 -38.56 -86.58
C ARG A 37 8.98 -37.32 -85.69
N ARG A 38 8.76 -36.15 -86.29
CA ARG A 38 8.24 -34.98 -85.58
C ARG A 38 6.76 -35.26 -85.31
N SER A 39 6.40 -35.47 -84.05
CA SER A 39 5.00 -35.58 -83.61
C SER A 39 4.31 -34.22 -83.76
N ARG A 40 3.37 -34.16 -84.72
CA ARG A 40 2.20 -33.30 -84.61
C ARG A 40 1.36 -33.81 -83.43
N GLN A 41 1.32 -33.05 -82.35
CA GLN A 41 0.22 -33.11 -81.39
C GLN A 41 -0.28 -31.68 -81.18
N GLN A 42 -1.31 -31.33 -81.96
CA GLN A 42 -2.15 -30.17 -81.70
C GLN A 42 -3.41 -30.64 -80.97
N SER A 43 -3.70 -29.93 -79.88
CA SER A 43 -5.00 -29.63 -79.29
C SER A 43 -5.87 -30.76 -78.72
N ALA A 44 -5.80 -30.90 -77.39
CA ALA A 44 -6.96 -31.01 -76.50
C ALA A 44 -6.63 -30.25 -75.21
N GLY A 45 -6.78 -28.92 -75.23
CA GLY A 45 -6.32 -28.01 -74.17
C GLY A 45 -7.23 -26.79 -74.01
N ARG A 46 -8.53 -27.01 -74.08
CA ARG A 46 -9.62 -26.13 -73.60
C ARG A 46 -10.57 -27.14 -72.95
N GLU A 47 -10.90 -27.11 -71.67
CA GLU A 47 -11.56 -26.02 -70.94
C GLU A 47 -11.42 -26.22 -69.41
N HIS A 48 -10.30 -25.84 -68.77
CA HIS A 48 -10.25 -25.70 -67.29
C HIS A 48 -9.98 -24.26 -66.83
N TRP A 49 -9.60 -23.35 -67.73
CA TRP A 49 -9.31 -21.95 -67.39
C TRP A 49 -10.52 -21.20 -66.82
N PHE A 50 -11.75 -21.55 -67.22
CA PHE A 50 -12.97 -20.95 -66.69
C PHE A 50 -13.21 -21.26 -65.20
N LEU A 51 -12.61 -22.32 -64.65
CA LEU A 51 -12.65 -22.63 -63.21
C LEU A 51 -11.37 -22.18 -62.50
N VAL A 52 -10.19 -22.26 -63.15
CA VAL A 52 -8.89 -21.92 -62.52
C VAL A 52 -8.72 -20.42 -62.29
N ILE A 53 -9.16 -19.56 -63.22
CA ILE A 53 -9.05 -18.09 -63.07
C ILE A 53 -9.91 -17.58 -61.89
N PRO A 54 -11.21 -17.91 -61.78
CA PRO A 54 -12.00 -17.48 -60.63
C PRO A 54 -11.51 -18.10 -59.31
N LEU A 55 -10.99 -19.35 -59.31
CA LEU A 55 -10.37 -19.93 -58.10
C LEU A 55 -9.10 -19.17 -57.68
N GLY A 56 -8.25 -18.79 -58.64
CA GLY A 56 -7.04 -18.01 -58.38
C GLY A 56 -7.34 -16.61 -57.86
N LEU A 57 -8.34 -15.93 -58.43
CA LEU A 57 -8.83 -14.64 -57.94
C LEU A 57 -9.46 -14.74 -56.54
N ALA A 58 -10.21 -15.81 -56.26
CA ALA A 58 -10.75 -16.08 -54.93
C ALA A 58 -9.64 -16.32 -53.89
N LEU A 59 -8.58 -17.04 -54.26
CA LEU A 59 -7.42 -17.27 -53.39
C LEU A 59 -6.67 -15.96 -53.08
N ILE A 60 -6.46 -15.11 -54.10
CA ILE A 60 -5.84 -13.79 -53.93
C ILE A 60 -6.71 -12.91 -53.03
N ALA A 61 -8.03 -12.91 -53.22
CA ALA A 61 -8.96 -12.17 -52.37
C ALA A 61 -8.91 -12.66 -50.91
N LEU A 62 -8.86 -13.98 -50.68
CA LEU A 62 -8.72 -14.56 -49.33
C LEU A 62 -7.38 -14.20 -48.68
N LEU A 63 -6.27 -14.27 -49.42
CA LEU A 63 -4.95 -13.84 -48.94
C LEU A 63 -4.93 -12.33 -48.62
N PHE A 64 -5.58 -11.50 -49.44
CA PHE A 64 -5.67 -10.07 -49.22
C PHE A 64 -6.53 -9.72 -47.99
N VAL A 65 -7.67 -10.40 -47.80
CA VAL A 65 -8.49 -10.28 -46.59
C VAL A 65 -7.70 -10.75 -45.37
N GLY A 66 -7.04 -11.91 -45.45
CA GLY A 66 -6.18 -12.44 -44.38
C GLY A 66 -5.02 -11.50 -44.02
N TRP A 67 -4.36 -10.92 -45.02
CA TRP A 67 -3.32 -9.92 -44.80
C TRP A 67 -3.87 -8.65 -44.15
N ARG A 68 -5.03 -8.15 -44.60
CA ARG A 68 -5.68 -6.98 -43.98
C ARG A 68 -6.07 -7.23 -42.53
N THR A 69 -6.63 -8.39 -42.22
CA THR A 69 -6.99 -8.74 -40.84
C THR A 69 -5.74 -8.89 -39.97
N TRP A 70 -4.68 -9.47 -40.52
CA TRP A 70 -3.40 -9.60 -39.83
C TRP A 70 -2.75 -8.24 -39.55
N ASP A 71 -2.73 -7.34 -40.54
CA ASP A 71 -2.16 -5.99 -40.41
C ASP A 71 -2.97 -5.15 -39.41
N ALA A 72 -4.30 -5.21 -39.47
CA ALA A 72 -5.17 -4.53 -38.50
C ALA A 72 -4.94 -5.03 -37.06
N GLN A 73 -4.87 -6.35 -36.86
CA GLN A 73 -4.60 -6.93 -35.55
C GLN A 73 -3.19 -6.57 -35.03
N ARG A 74 -2.19 -6.47 -35.92
CA ARG A 74 -0.84 -6.04 -35.57
C ARG A 74 -0.81 -4.57 -35.11
N GLN A 75 -1.53 -3.69 -35.80
CA GLN A 75 -1.65 -2.28 -35.42
C GLN A 75 -2.35 -2.11 -34.06
N GLN A 76 -3.43 -2.87 -33.82
CA GLN A 76 -4.12 -2.87 -32.54
C GLN A 76 -3.24 -3.38 -31.40
N SER A 77 -2.49 -4.47 -31.61
CA SER A 77 -1.52 -4.98 -30.63
C SER A 77 -0.45 -3.94 -30.31
N ALA A 78 0.12 -3.29 -31.33
CA ALA A 78 1.16 -2.26 -31.12
C ALA A 78 0.61 -0.99 -30.45
N ALA A 79 -0.68 -0.67 -30.64
CA ALA A 79 -1.34 0.40 -29.90
C ALA A 79 -1.56 0.00 -28.43
N TYR A 80 -1.98 -1.25 -28.19
CA TYR A 80 -2.13 -1.80 -26.84
C TYR A 80 -0.81 -1.76 -26.07
N ASP A 81 0.29 -2.21 -26.66
CA ASP A 81 1.60 -2.22 -26.01
C ASP A 81 2.07 -0.81 -25.63
N ARG A 82 1.85 0.18 -26.52
CA ARG A 82 2.14 1.60 -26.22
C ARG A 82 1.23 2.17 -25.15
N ALA A 83 -0.03 1.74 -25.09
CA ALA A 83 -0.94 2.15 -24.03
C ALA A 83 -0.47 1.66 -22.66
N MET A 84 -0.02 0.41 -22.60
CA MET A 84 0.55 -0.18 -21.39
C MET A 84 1.85 0.53 -20.97
N GLU A 85 2.72 0.87 -21.92
CA GLU A 85 3.93 1.65 -21.63
C GLU A 85 3.60 3.04 -21.07
N ALA A 86 2.62 3.73 -21.66
CA ALA A 86 2.15 5.03 -21.17
C ALA A 86 1.51 4.95 -19.77
N LEU A 87 0.83 3.85 -19.43
CA LEU A 87 0.35 3.62 -18.06
C LEU A 87 1.50 3.48 -17.06
N VAL A 88 2.57 2.79 -17.45
CA VAL A 88 3.77 2.63 -16.59
C VAL A 88 4.45 3.97 -16.32
N THR A 89 4.47 4.87 -17.31
CA THR A 89 5.03 6.22 -17.15
C THR A 89 4.03 7.23 -16.57
N GLY A 90 2.79 6.83 -16.28
CA GLY A 90 1.75 7.73 -15.76
C GLY A 90 1.18 8.73 -16.78
N ASP A 91 1.49 8.60 -18.07
CA ASP A 91 0.87 9.42 -19.13
C ASP A 91 -0.52 8.87 -19.47
N LEU A 92 -1.48 9.17 -18.59
CA LEU A 92 -2.86 8.73 -18.75
C LEU A 92 -3.50 9.28 -20.03
N THR A 93 -3.06 10.43 -20.52
CA THR A 93 -3.62 11.03 -21.74
C THR A 93 -3.22 10.20 -22.95
N GLU A 94 -1.95 9.85 -23.06
CA GLU A 94 -1.45 9.00 -24.13
C GLU A 94 -2.00 7.57 -24.01
N ALA A 95 -2.08 7.01 -22.79
CA ALA A 95 -2.68 5.70 -22.56
C ALA A 95 -4.15 5.63 -23.05
N ILE A 96 -4.99 6.62 -22.69
CA ILE A 96 -6.39 6.71 -23.15
C ILE A 96 -6.46 6.79 -24.67
N ALA A 97 -5.56 7.55 -25.30
CA ALA A 97 -5.51 7.68 -26.75
C ALA A 97 -5.10 6.36 -27.43
N GLN A 98 -4.08 5.66 -26.90
CA GLN A 98 -3.58 4.41 -27.45
C GLN A 98 -4.53 3.23 -27.23
N PHE A 99 -5.16 3.09 -26.06
CA PHE A 99 -6.24 2.12 -25.88
C PHE A 99 -7.41 2.38 -26.84
N GLY A 100 -7.72 3.65 -27.09
CA GLY A 100 -8.70 4.03 -28.10
C GLY A 100 -8.33 3.56 -29.53
N ARG A 101 -7.04 3.56 -29.87
CA ARG A 101 -6.54 3.01 -31.15
C ARG A 101 -6.53 1.48 -31.16
N ALA A 102 -6.33 0.84 -30.01
CA ALA A 102 -6.40 -0.63 -29.87
C ALA A 102 -7.84 -1.15 -30.05
N GLY A 103 -8.86 -0.36 -29.71
CA GLY A 103 -10.27 -0.67 -29.97
C GLY A 103 -10.75 -1.88 -29.15
N ASP A 104 -11.26 -2.91 -29.84
CA ASP A 104 -11.75 -4.16 -29.21
C ASP A 104 -10.64 -5.22 -28.99
N TYR A 105 -9.37 -4.83 -29.15
CA TYR A 105 -8.26 -5.74 -28.93
C TYR A 105 -8.09 -6.03 -27.43
N ARG A 106 -8.28 -7.31 -27.05
CA ARG A 106 -8.23 -7.77 -25.65
C ARG A 106 -9.20 -6.96 -24.77
N ASP A 107 -8.71 -6.41 -23.66
CA ASP A 107 -9.41 -5.60 -22.67
C ASP A 107 -9.20 -4.09 -22.88
N ALA A 108 -8.72 -3.65 -24.05
CA ALA A 108 -8.39 -2.24 -24.31
C ALA A 108 -9.54 -1.25 -24.01
N ALA A 109 -10.79 -1.59 -24.37
CA ALA A 109 -11.94 -0.74 -24.10
C ALA A 109 -12.22 -0.58 -22.60
N GLU A 110 -12.07 -1.66 -21.83
CA GLU A 110 -12.20 -1.65 -20.37
C GLU A 110 -11.06 -0.85 -19.73
N GLN A 111 -9.82 -1.11 -20.12
CA GLN A 111 -8.64 -0.38 -19.65
C GLN A 111 -8.74 1.13 -19.94
N ARG A 112 -9.25 1.50 -21.13
CA ARG A 112 -9.50 2.90 -21.49
C ARG A 112 -10.48 3.57 -20.53
N LEU A 113 -11.57 2.90 -20.20
CA LEU A 113 -12.59 3.43 -19.29
C LEU A 113 -12.01 3.60 -17.89
N VAL A 114 -11.29 2.60 -17.38
CA VAL A 114 -10.61 2.66 -16.08
C VAL A 114 -9.61 3.82 -16.05
N THR A 115 -8.81 3.99 -17.10
CA THR A 115 -7.82 5.08 -17.20
C THR A 115 -8.50 6.46 -17.28
N GLN A 116 -9.65 6.57 -17.97
CA GLN A 116 -10.45 7.79 -17.99
C GLN A 116 -10.99 8.16 -16.61
N GLN A 117 -11.51 7.17 -15.87
CA GLN A 117 -11.99 7.37 -14.51
C GLN A 117 -10.85 7.80 -13.58
N GLN A 118 -9.69 7.13 -13.68
CA GLN A 118 -8.50 7.47 -12.91
C GLN A 118 -8.03 8.90 -13.19
N ARG A 119 -7.96 9.31 -14.47
CA ARG A 119 -7.62 10.69 -14.85
C ARG A 119 -8.61 11.70 -14.29
N ALA A 120 -9.91 11.40 -14.35
CA ALA A 120 -10.95 12.28 -13.80
C ALA A 120 -10.81 12.44 -12.28
N ALA A 121 -10.48 11.36 -11.55
CA ALA A 121 -10.24 11.40 -10.11
C ALA A 121 -9.07 12.32 -9.75
N TYR A 122 -7.95 12.27 -10.51
CA TYR A 122 -6.83 13.18 -10.27
C TYR A 122 -7.15 14.65 -10.61
N GLN A 123 -7.96 14.89 -11.63
CA GLN A 123 -8.45 16.24 -11.94
C GLN A 123 -9.35 16.80 -10.82
N ALA A 124 -10.20 15.96 -10.23
CA ALA A 124 -11.01 16.33 -9.08
C ALA A 124 -10.13 16.64 -7.86
N ALA A 125 -9.16 15.77 -7.55
CA ALA A 125 -8.23 15.99 -6.44
C ALA A 125 -7.41 17.28 -6.59
N MET A 126 -6.99 17.64 -7.81
CA MET A 126 -6.33 18.93 -8.09
C MET A 126 -7.25 20.13 -7.81
N LEU A 127 -8.52 20.04 -8.21
CA LEU A 127 -9.50 21.09 -7.94
C LEU A 127 -9.79 21.22 -6.43
N ASP A 128 -9.98 20.09 -5.74
CA ASP A 128 -10.23 20.05 -4.30
C ASP A 128 -9.03 20.60 -3.53
N ALA A 129 -7.80 20.33 -3.97
CA ALA A 129 -6.60 20.91 -3.38
C ALA A 129 -6.55 22.43 -3.55
N GLN A 130 -6.95 22.95 -4.72
CA GLN A 130 -7.04 24.40 -4.95
C GLN A 130 -8.08 25.05 -4.02
N ILE A 131 -9.25 24.43 -3.88
CA ILE A 131 -10.31 24.88 -2.98
C ILE A 131 -9.82 24.88 -1.53
N ALA A 132 -9.10 23.83 -1.12
CA ALA A 132 -8.50 23.75 0.21
C ALA A 132 -7.49 24.88 0.45
N LEU A 133 -6.63 25.20 -0.53
CA LEU A 133 -5.70 26.33 -0.43
C LEU A 133 -6.40 27.69 -0.32
N ASP A 134 -7.49 27.87 -1.05
CA ASP A 134 -8.33 29.09 -1.00
C ASP A 134 -9.05 29.23 0.34
N ARG A 135 -9.33 28.11 1.02
CA ARG A 135 -9.90 28.05 2.37
C ARG A 135 -8.87 28.07 3.49
N GLU A 136 -7.59 28.21 3.17
CA GLU A 136 -6.47 28.14 4.13
C GLU A 136 -6.35 26.76 4.82
N GLU A 137 -6.89 25.70 4.22
CA GLU A 137 -6.78 24.31 4.67
C GLU A 137 -5.50 23.66 4.09
N THR A 138 -4.35 24.31 4.28
CA THR A 138 -3.09 24.00 3.57
C THR A 138 -2.62 22.55 3.81
N LYS A 139 -2.78 22.02 5.03
CA LYS A 139 -2.48 20.60 5.35
C LYS A 139 -3.26 19.63 4.46
N HIS A 140 -4.55 19.90 4.27
CA HIS A 140 -5.42 19.05 3.45
C HIS A 140 -5.03 19.13 1.98
N ALA A 141 -4.74 20.34 1.48
CA ALA A 141 -4.23 20.54 0.13
C ALA A 141 -2.93 19.76 -0.14
N VAL A 142 -1.97 19.82 0.78
CA VAL A 142 -0.72 19.05 0.69
C VAL A 142 -1.00 17.55 0.59
N ALA A 143 -1.91 17.01 1.42
CA ALA A 143 -2.24 15.59 1.39
C ALA A 143 -2.84 15.15 0.03
N LEU A 144 -3.76 15.95 -0.51
CA LEU A 144 -4.34 15.71 -1.84
C LEU A 144 -3.28 15.77 -2.93
N LEU A 145 -2.41 16.80 -2.92
CA LEU A 145 -1.38 17.00 -3.95
C LEU A 145 -0.29 15.94 -3.90
N ARG A 146 0.16 15.52 -2.70
CA ARG A 146 1.09 14.38 -2.55
C ARG A 146 0.50 13.11 -3.16
N SER A 147 -0.78 12.84 -2.93
CA SER A 147 -1.46 11.71 -3.55
C SER A 147 -1.42 11.77 -5.08
N VAL A 148 -1.66 12.96 -5.66
CA VAL A 148 -1.63 13.14 -7.12
C VAL A 148 -0.21 12.99 -7.67
N VAL A 149 0.78 13.65 -7.07
CA VAL A 149 2.19 13.59 -7.52
C VAL A 149 2.77 12.18 -7.39
N ASN A 150 2.48 11.47 -6.31
CA ASN A 150 2.91 10.08 -6.14
C ASN A 150 2.33 9.16 -7.22
N ALA A 151 1.10 9.43 -7.65
CA ALA A 151 0.44 8.65 -8.67
C ALA A 151 0.79 9.09 -10.11
N LEU A 152 1.16 10.35 -10.31
CA LEU A 152 1.53 10.97 -11.58
C LEU A 152 2.83 11.79 -11.45
N PRO A 153 4.00 11.13 -11.37
CA PRO A 153 5.27 11.81 -11.10
C PRO A 153 5.66 12.88 -12.14
N ASP A 154 5.24 12.70 -13.40
CA ASP A 154 5.55 13.61 -14.50
C ASP A 154 4.56 14.79 -14.63
N ASN A 155 3.57 14.90 -13.72
CA ASN A 155 2.62 16.01 -13.73
C ASN A 155 3.25 17.28 -13.13
N ALA A 156 3.87 18.09 -14.00
CA ALA A 156 4.57 19.32 -13.62
C ALA A 156 3.68 20.35 -12.89
N ASP A 157 2.41 20.45 -13.26
CA ASP A 157 1.47 21.38 -12.61
C ASP A 157 1.19 20.94 -11.17
N ALA A 158 0.93 19.64 -10.97
CA ALA A 158 0.72 19.06 -9.64
C ALA A 158 1.97 19.19 -8.76
N ALA A 159 3.16 18.93 -9.32
CA ALA A 159 4.43 19.07 -8.61
C ALA A 159 4.71 20.53 -8.22
N THR A 160 4.42 21.49 -9.10
CA THR A 160 4.59 22.92 -8.83
C THR A 160 3.64 23.38 -7.72
N LEU A 161 2.36 23.00 -7.82
CA LEU A 161 1.36 23.37 -6.82
C LEU A 161 1.65 22.71 -5.46
N LEU A 162 2.14 21.46 -5.47
CA LEU A 162 2.58 20.79 -4.25
C LEU A 162 3.70 21.57 -3.56
N GLY A 163 4.75 21.97 -4.28
CA GLY A 163 5.86 22.74 -3.70
C GLY A 163 5.38 24.05 -3.05
N ILE A 164 4.46 24.76 -3.69
CA ILE A 164 3.85 25.98 -3.13
C ILE A 164 3.07 25.66 -1.84
N ALA A 165 2.25 24.61 -1.86
CA ALA A 165 1.47 24.20 -0.71
C ALA A 165 2.36 23.75 0.46
N GLU A 166 3.43 23.02 0.17
CA GLU A 166 4.38 22.53 1.18
C GLU A 166 5.17 23.68 1.84
N ASP A 167 5.66 24.64 1.07
CA ASP A 167 6.34 25.82 1.60
C ASP A 167 5.41 26.69 2.45
N ARG A 168 4.16 26.87 1.99
CA ARG A 168 3.12 27.56 2.77
C ARG A 168 2.86 26.83 4.09
N TYR A 169 2.69 25.51 4.06
CA TYR A 169 2.39 24.72 5.26
C TYR A 169 3.55 24.75 6.27
N ARG A 170 4.79 24.64 5.79
CA ARG A 170 5.98 24.82 6.63
C ARG A 170 5.95 26.16 7.36
N THR A 171 5.69 27.23 6.62
CA THR A 171 5.63 28.59 7.17
C THR A 171 4.52 28.74 8.21
N GLU A 172 3.34 28.16 7.96
CA GLU A 172 2.22 28.15 8.90
C GLU A 172 2.58 27.42 10.21
N LEU A 173 3.27 26.29 10.14
CA LEU A 173 3.75 25.57 11.33
C LEU A 173 4.78 26.38 12.11
N GLU A 174 5.76 26.99 11.46
CA GLU A 174 6.76 27.86 12.11
C GLU A 174 6.13 29.06 12.82
N GLN A 175 5.12 29.68 12.19
CA GLN A 175 4.34 30.75 12.79
C GLN A 175 3.50 30.25 13.98
N SER A 176 2.88 29.07 13.85
CA SER A 176 2.10 28.44 14.92
C SER A 176 2.96 28.15 16.15
N ILE A 177 4.18 27.64 15.97
CA ILE A 177 5.16 27.43 17.06
C ILE A 177 5.44 28.77 17.77
N THR A 178 5.77 29.81 16.99
CA THR A 178 6.10 31.13 17.52
C THR A 178 4.94 31.75 18.29
N LEU A 179 3.73 31.66 17.74
CA LEU A 179 2.51 32.17 18.35
C LEU A 179 2.18 31.43 19.65
N ALA A 180 2.26 30.10 19.62
CA ALA A 180 1.99 29.25 20.78
C ALA A 180 2.97 29.53 21.93
N ILE A 181 4.26 29.66 21.65
CA ILE A 181 5.26 30.06 22.65
C ILE A 181 4.93 31.43 23.24
N THR A 182 4.58 32.40 22.39
CA THR A 182 4.24 33.77 22.83
C THR A 182 2.99 33.79 23.72
N GLN A 183 2.00 32.96 23.41
CA GLN A 183 0.76 32.81 24.17
C GLN A 183 0.88 31.87 25.37
N ARG A 184 2.07 31.29 25.62
CA ARG A 184 2.28 30.25 26.64
C ARG A 184 1.41 28.99 26.44
N ALA A 185 1.01 28.72 25.21
CA ALA A 185 0.30 27.51 24.80
C ALA A 185 1.30 26.37 24.55
N TRP A 186 2.00 25.93 25.61
CA TRP A 186 3.18 25.06 25.50
C TRP A 186 2.93 23.72 24.78
N LEU A 187 1.77 23.10 25.02
CA LEU A 187 1.37 21.88 24.31
C LEU A 187 1.17 22.11 22.80
N ALA A 188 0.59 23.25 22.43
CA ALA A 188 0.40 23.58 21.03
C ALA A 188 1.77 23.81 20.34
N ALA A 189 2.69 24.46 21.03
CA ALA A 189 4.07 24.63 20.56
C ALA A 189 4.78 23.26 20.39
N GLU A 190 4.70 22.38 21.38
CA GLU A 190 5.28 21.04 21.31
C GLU A 190 4.73 20.24 20.11
N ARG A 191 3.40 20.22 19.93
CA ARG A 191 2.77 19.51 18.82
C ARG A 191 3.17 20.09 17.47
N ALA A 192 3.18 21.41 17.32
CA ALA A 192 3.56 22.05 16.08
C ALA A 192 5.04 21.79 15.73
N MET A 193 5.95 21.71 16.72
CA MET A 193 7.35 21.33 16.52
C MET A 193 7.49 19.88 16.03
N LEU A 194 6.75 18.95 16.63
CA LEU A 194 6.74 17.53 16.23
C LEU A 194 6.12 17.35 14.84
N GLU A 195 5.04 18.06 14.56
CA GLU A 195 4.38 18.03 13.26
C GLU A 195 5.27 18.59 12.15
N LEU A 196 5.99 19.70 12.41
CA LEU A 196 6.97 20.25 11.48
C LEU A 196 8.07 19.24 11.16
N ALA A 197 8.64 18.59 12.17
CA ALA A 197 9.66 17.55 11.99
C ALA A 197 9.14 16.35 11.17
N ALA A 198 7.94 15.86 11.51
CA ALA A 198 7.31 14.77 10.76
C ALA A 198 7.02 15.17 9.30
N PHE A 199 6.64 16.43 9.07
CA PHE A 199 6.31 16.96 7.76
C PHE A 199 7.55 17.14 6.86
N THR A 200 8.66 17.63 7.39
CA THR A 200 9.92 17.86 6.64
C THR A 200 10.80 16.62 6.55
N GLY A 201 10.62 15.65 7.44
CA GLY A 201 11.52 14.49 7.58
C GLY A 201 12.85 14.84 8.28
N GLU A 202 12.99 16.08 8.75
CA GLU A 202 14.14 16.51 9.57
C GLU A 202 13.84 16.23 11.04
N PRO A 203 14.82 15.79 11.84
CA PRO A 203 14.61 15.63 13.27
C PRO A 203 14.23 16.99 13.89
N PRO A 204 13.34 17.02 14.90
CA PRO A 204 13.03 18.26 15.59
C PRO A 204 14.30 18.81 16.25
N ASP A 205 14.36 20.13 16.44
CA ASP A 205 15.40 20.73 17.29
C ASP A 205 15.30 20.11 18.70
N ALA A 206 16.20 19.15 18.95
CA ALA A 206 16.15 18.31 20.13
C ALA A 206 16.38 19.11 21.40
N ASP A 207 17.22 20.14 21.33
CA ASP A 207 17.52 21.00 22.48
C ASP A 207 16.35 21.93 22.77
N ALA A 208 15.76 22.56 21.75
CA ALA A 208 14.58 23.40 21.93
C ALA A 208 13.38 22.60 22.46
N LEU A 209 13.13 21.42 21.91
CA LEU A 209 12.05 20.54 22.34
C LEU A 209 12.28 20.01 23.76
N ALA A 210 13.52 19.62 24.10
CA ALA A 210 13.87 19.19 25.44
C ALA A 210 13.73 20.33 26.47
N ALA A 211 14.18 21.54 26.12
CA ALA A 211 14.05 22.71 26.98
C ALA A 211 12.59 23.09 27.22
N LEU A 212 11.77 23.11 26.17
CA LEU A 212 10.33 23.38 26.27
C LEU A 212 9.64 22.35 27.17
N ARG A 213 9.95 21.06 27.00
CA ARG A 213 9.38 20.00 27.84
C ARG A 213 9.84 20.11 29.28
N LEU A 214 11.11 20.35 29.53
CA LEU A 214 11.65 20.45 30.89
C LEU A 214 11.04 21.63 31.65
N ALA A 215 10.85 22.76 30.97
CA ALA A 215 10.30 23.96 31.57
C ALA A 215 8.77 23.94 31.67
N HIS A 216 8.08 23.33 30.70
CA HIS A 216 6.66 23.57 30.47
C HIS A 216 5.79 22.33 30.20
N ALA A 217 6.34 21.10 30.12
CA ALA A 217 5.53 19.91 29.88
C ALA A 217 4.47 19.73 30.97
N PRO A 218 3.17 19.84 30.63
CA PRO A 218 2.15 19.90 31.66
C PRO A 218 1.98 18.56 32.37
N LEU A 219 2.03 18.64 33.69
CA LEU A 219 1.68 17.56 34.59
C LEU A 219 0.15 17.51 34.72
N LEU A 220 -0.43 16.32 34.61
CA LEU A 220 -1.82 16.10 34.97
C LEU A 220 -1.92 15.79 36.45
N PHE A 221 -2.93 16.36 37.09
CA PHE A 221 -3.29 15.98 38.44
C PHE A 221 -4.79 16.13 38.62
N THR A 222 -5.28 15.46 39.65
CA THR A 222 -6.68 15.56 40.05
C THR A 222 -6.76 16.18 41.44
N ARG A 223 -7.64 17.17 41.62
CA ARG A 223 -7.99 17.75 42.93
C ARG A 223 -9.51 17.65 43.09
N ASP A 224 -9.97 16.91 44.10
CA ASP A 224 -11.39 16.71 44.39
C ASP A 224 -12.23 16.21 43.18
N GLY A 225 -11.63 15.36 42.34
CA GLY A 225 -12.25 14.82 41.14
C GLY A 225 -12.14 15.71 39.89
N ILE A 226 -11.63 16.95 40.02
CA ILE A 226 -11.42 17.86 38.90
C ILE A 226 -10.10 17.52 38.22
N LEU A 227 -10.12 17.40 36.89
CA LEU A 227 -8.92 17.22 36.08
C LEU A 227 -8.29 18.57 35.76
N SER A 228 -7.04 18.73 36.18
CA SER A 228 -6.26 19.93 35.95
C SER A 228 -4.90 19.59 35.35
N ARG A 229 -4.31 20.59 34.70
CA ARG A 229 -2.94 20.55 34.20
C ARG A 229 -2.15 21.73 34.75
N ILE A 230 -0.85 21.54 34.95
CA ILE A 230 0.05 22.59 35.43
C ILE A 230 1.44 22.43 34.81
N GLY A 231 2.08 23.54 34.47
CA GLY A 231 3.49 23.56 34.08
C GLY A 231 4.41 23.06 35.22
N PRO A 232 5.58 22.48 34.92
CA PRO A 232 6.58 22.10 35.93
C PRO A 232 7.04 23.26 36.81
N ASP A 233 7.02 24.49 36.27
CA ASP A 233 7.30 25.75 36.96
C ASP A 233 6.17 26.22 37.90
N ARG A 234 5.03 25.54 37.88
CA ARG A 234 3.79 25.84 38.64
C ARG A 234 3.11 27.15 38.29
N ALA A 235 3.49 27.81 37.19
CA ALA A 235 2.96 29.13 36.84
C ALA A 235 1.61 29.06 36.10
N ASP A 236 1.38 27.98 35.34
CA ASP A 236 0.28 27.89 34.38
C ASP A 236 -0.74 26.77 34.74
N GLU A 237 -1.27 26.79 35.97
CA GLU A 237 -2.35 25.86 36.36
C GLU A 237 -3.65 26.21 35.61
N SER A 238 -4.27 25.22 34.99
CA SER A 238 -5.58 25.34 34.33
C SER A 238 -6.43 24.09 34.56
N VAL A 239 -7.74 24.31 34.70
CA VAL A 239 -8.72 23.21 34.70
C VAL A 239 -8.89 22.73 33.26
N VAL A 240 -8.87 21.40 33.07
CA VAL A 240 -9.17 20.76 31.79
C VAL A 240 -10.64 20.36 31.75
N MET A 241 -11.15 19.76 32.84
CA MET A 241 -12.54 19.30 32.92
C MET A 241 -12.97 19.15 34.39
N ASP A 242 -14.22 19.51 34.72
CA ASP A 242 -14.84 19.35 36.03
C ASP A 242 -16.23 18.67 36.01
N ASP A 243 -16.70 18.24 34.83
CA ASP A 243 -18.02 17.63 34.64
C ASP A 243 -18.17 16.23 35.26
N VAL A 244 -17.08 15.48 35.39
CA VAL A 244 -17.06 14.09 35.85
C VAL A 244 -15.89 13.86 36.81
N PRO A 245 -16.05 13.14 37.93
CA PRO A 245 -14.94 12.80 38.82
C PRO A 245 -13.86 11.99 38.08
N VAL A 246 -12.63 12.50 38.10
CA VAL A 246 -11.47 11.94 37.41
C VAL A 246 -10.54 11.23 38.40
N ALA A 247 -9.97 10.10 37.98
CA ALA A 247 -8.92 9.38 38.67
C ALA A 247 -7.88 8.85 37.68
N MET A 248 -6.61 8.83 38.11
CA MET A 248 -5.47 8.27 37.36
C MET A 248 -5.35 8.80 35.91
N PRO A 249 -5.32 10.13 35.70
CA PRO A 249 -5.22 10.68 34.36
C PRO A 249 -3.85 10.40 33.74
N LEU A 250 -3.83 10.08 32.44
CA LEU A 250 -2.62 9.86 31.66
C LEU A 250 -2.71 10.51 30.29
N TRP A 251 -1.62 11.11 29.85
CA TRP A 251 -1.48 11.65 28.51
C TRP A 251 -1.30 10.54 27.46
N SER A 252 -1.85 10.75 26.28
CA SER A 252 -1.39 10.07 25.06
C SER A 252 0.06 10.49 24.72
N PRO A 253 0.83 9.65 23.99
CA PRO A 253 2.20 9.97 23.60
C PRO A 253 2.36 11.31 22.85
N ASP A 254 1.42 11.62 21.96
CA ASP A 254 1.37 12.89 21.21
C ASP A 254 0.81 14.07 22.02
N ARG A 255 0.45 13.84 23.29
CA ARG A 255 -0.18 14.81 24.20
C ARG A 255 -1.50 15.39 23.70
N SER A 256 -2.15 14.81 22.69
CA SER A 256 -3.41 15.31 22.14
C SER A 256 -4.64 14.92 22.96
N LYS A 257 -4.55 13.80 23.70
CA LYS A 257 -5.65 13.22 24.46
C LYS A 257 -5.24 12.83 25.87
N ILE A 258 -6.23 12.72 26.74
CA ILE A 258 -6.08 12.29 28.14
C ILE A 258 -7.02 11.12 28.38
N ALA A 259 -6.48 10.00 28.80
CA ALA A 259 -7.28 8.89 29.32
C ALA A 259 -7.38 8.98 30.83
N PHE A 260 -8.52 8.58 31.39
CA PHE A 260 -8.73 8.58 32.83
C PHE A 260 -9.87 7.64 33.23
N PHE A 261 -9.92 7.31 34.51
CA PHE A 261 -11.06 6.57 35.07
C PHE A 261 -12.01 7.51 35.79
N SER A 262 -13.30 7.24 35.67
CA SER A 262 -14.31 7.73 36.61
C SER A 262 -14.77 6.60 37.52
N VAL A 263 -14.89 6.92 38.81
CA VAL A 263 -15.31 5.95 39.83
C VAL A 263 -16.79 5.64 39.67
N VAL A 264 -17.11 4.37 39.47
CA VAL A 264 -18.50 3.90 39.40
C VAL A 264 -18.94 3.48 40.80
N THR A 265 -20.02 4.10 41.30
CA THR A 265 -20.55 3.81 42.64
C THR A 265 -20.93 2.34 42.76
N GLY A 266 -20.40 1.64 43.77
CA GLY A 266 -20.66 0.21 44.00
C GLY A 266 -19.67 -0.74 43.32
N ALA A 267 -18.78 -0.25 42.45
CA ALA A 267 -17.70 -1.05 41.88
C ALA A 267 -16.43 -0.93 42.74
N LYS A 268 -15.94 -2.07 43.25
CA LYS A 268 -14.78 -2.09 44.18
C LYS A 268 -13.43 -1.99 43.47
N TYR A 269 -13.34 -2.50 42.25
CA TYR A 269 -12.09 -2.62 41.48
C TYR A 269 -12.26 -2.23 40.00
N ALA A 270 -13.43 -1.71 39.62
CA ALA A 270 -13.75 -1.30 38.26
C ALA A 270 -14.16 0.18 38.23
N GLY A 271 -13.93 0.83 37.09
CA GLY A 271 -14.40 2.16 36.80
C GLY A 271 -14.68 2.31 35.31
N ALA A 272 -15.30 3.43 34.94
CA ALA A 272 -15.50 3.77 33.55
C ALA A 272 -14.22 4.43 33.01
N LEU A 273 -13.62 3.86 31.97
CA LEU A 273 -12.48 4.40 31.25
C LEU A 273 -12.97 5.38 30.19
N PHE A 274 -12.51 6.60 30.28
CA PHE A 274 -12.81 7.68 29.34
C PHE A 274 -11.55 8.16 28.64
N VAL A 275 -11.76 8.79 27.49
CA VAL A 275 -10.77 9.62 26.79
C VAL A 275 -11.40 10.98 26.53
N VAL A 276 -10.62 12.03 26.73
CA VAL A 276 -10.99 13.42 26.42
C VAL A 276 -9.86 14.08 25.67
N ASP A 277 -10.16 15.09 24.86
CA ASP A 277 -9.13 15.91 24.24
C ASP A 277 -8.37 16.73 25.29
N ALA A 278 -7.14 17.11 24.98
CA ALA A 278 -6.25 17.83 25.87
C ALA A 278 -6.79 19.19 26.38
N ASP A 279 -7.78 19.74 25.68
CA ASP A 279 -8.47 20.98 26.03
C ASP A 279 -9.78 20.74 26.81
N GLY A 280 -10.16 19.48 27.04
CA GLY A 280 -11.39 19.09 27.76
C GLY A 280 -12.58 18.79 26.85
N SER A 281 -12.46 18.95 25.53
CA SER A 281 -13.52 18.65 24.58
C SER A 281 -13.60 17.16 24.20
N ASP A 282 -14.66 16.77 23.50
CA ASP A 282 -14.84 15.43 22.92
C ASP A 282 -14.62 14.26 23.90
N LEU A 283 -15.32 14.33 25.05
CA LEU A 283 -15.33 13.25 26.03
C LEU A 283 -16.00 11.98 25.46
N VAL A 284 -15.23 10.90 25.38
CA VAL A 284 -15.66 9.59 24.87
C VAL A 284 -15.52 8.52 25.95
N LEU A 285 -16.56 7.70 26.13
CA LEU A 285 -16.52 6.49 26.94
C LEU A 285 -15.90 5.34 26.16
N ILE A 286 -14.83 4.75 26.67
CA ILE A 286 -14.14 3.60 26.06
C ILE A 286 -14.67 2.28 26.63
N ASP A 287 -14.82 2.21 27.96
CA ASP A 287 -15.34 1.04 28.66
C ASP A 287 -16.02 1.49 29.94
N ASP A 288 -17.25 1.03 30.20
CA ASP A 288 -17.99 1.38 31.42
C ASP A 288 -17.59 0.54 32.64
N ARG A 289 -16.82 -0.54 32.45
CA ARG A 289 -16.44 -1.51 33.49
C ARG A 289 -14.99 -2.02 33.32
N ALA A 290 -14.05 -1.12 33.04
CA ALA A 290 -12.62 -1.44 33.03
C ALA A 290 -12.06 -1.60 34.45
N MET A 291 -11.06 -2.47 34.63
CA MET A 291 -10.36 -2.58 35.91
C MET A 291 -9.52 -1.34 36.19
N LEU A 292 -9.60 -0.84 37.43
CA LEU A 292 -8.81 0.30 37.92
C LEU A 292 -7.33 -0.06 38.01
N SER A 293 -6.66 -0.02 36.86
CA SER A 293 -5.26 -0.32 36.63
C SER A 293 -4.73 0.65 35.59
N LEU A 294 -3.42 0.93 35.59
CA LEU A 294 -2.84 1.87 34.60
C LEU A 294 -3.03 1.29 33.18
N PRO A 295 -3.78 1.97 32.30
CA PRO A 295 -3.85 1.60 30.90
C PRO A 295 -2.58 2.06 30.18
N ALA A 296 -2.36 1.56 28.98
CA ALA A 296 -1.21 1.88 28.15
C ALA A 296 -1.67 2.35 26.77
N TRP A 297 -1.33 3.58 26.41
CA TRP A 297 -1.50 4.10 25.06
C TRP A 297 -0.57 3.39 24.08
N SER A 298 -1.07 3.13 22.87
CA SER A 298 -0.23 2.76 21.75
C SER A 298 0.72 3.90 21.38
N PRO A 299 1.91 3.62 20.82
CA PRO A 299 2.90 4.66 20.49
C PRO A 299 2.38 5.71 19.50
N ASP A 300 1.46 5.32 18.63
CA ASP A 300 0.79 6.18 17.65
C ASP A 300 -0.40 6.99 18.23
N SER A 301 -0.71 6.84 19.52
CA SER A 301 -1.81 7.51 20.22
C SER A 301 -3.22 7.17 19.70
N ALA A 302 -3.38 6.13 18.86
CA ALA A 302 -4.68 5.75 18.28
C ALA A 302 -5.47 4.76 19.14
N SER A 303 -4.79 3.98 19.98
CA SER A 303 -5.37 2.88 20.74
C SER A 303 -4.95 2.90 22.21
N ILE A 304 -5.77 2.26 23.05
CA ILE A 304 -5.48 2.08 24.48
C ILE A 304 -5.64 0.61 24.84
N ALA A 305 -4.59 0.05 25.42
CA ALA A 305 -4.61 -1.26 26.07
C ALA A 305 -4.93 -1.08 27.55
N TYR A 306 -5.86 -1.87 28.08
CA TYR A 306 -6.25 -1.82 29.49
C TYR A 306 -6.67 -3.21 29.98
N THR A 307 -6.79 -3.36 31.29
CA THR A 307 -7.31 -4.61 31.87
C THR A 307 -8.84 -4.53 31.93
N GLY A 308 -9.53 -5.36 31.16
CA GLY A 308 -10.98 -5.47 31.11
C GLY A 308 -11.50 -6.74 31.77
N LEU A 309 -12.80 -6.76 32.09
CA LEU A 309 -13.50 -7.98 32.50
C LEU A 309 -13.72 -8.89 31.27
N VAL A 310 -13.51 -10.19 31.43
CA VAL A 310 -13.80 -11.18 30.37
C VAL A 310 -15.30 -11.34 30.16
N ASP A 311 -16.06 -11.31 31.25
CA ASP A 311 -17.51 -11.32 31.26
C ASP A 311 -17.99 -10.29 32.31
N PRO A 312 -18.74 -9.26 31.91
CA PRO A 312 -19.21 -8.22 32.83
C PRO A 312 -20.23 -8.73 33.87
N ASP A 313 -20.87 -9.87 33.61
CA ASP A 313 -21.84 -10.50 34.51
C ASP A 313 -21.20 -11.59 35.40
N ASP A 314 -19.94 -11.96 35.14
CA ASP A 314 -19.22 -12.95 35.93
C ASP A 314 -18.68 -12.37 37.25
N THR A 315 -19.26 -12.85 38.35
CA THR A 315 -18.77 -12.58 39.72
C THR A 315 -17.37 -13.14 40.01
N GLY A 316 -16.87 -14.05 39.15
CA GLY A 316 -15.55 -14.68 39.23
C GLY A 316 -14.36 -13.75 38.95
N SER A 317 -14.61 -12.50 38.52
CA SER A 317 -13.58 -11.47 38.32
C SER A 317 -12.44 -11.89 37.38
N ARG A 318 -12.74 -12.68 36.34
CA ARG A 318 -11.74 -12.98 35.30
C ARG A 318 -11.45 -11.72 34.50
N THR A 319 -10.18 -11.36 34.41
CA THR A 319 -9.73 -10.20 33.66
C THR A 319 -8.79 -10.61 32.55
N THR A 320 -8.82 -9.87 31.46
CA THR A 320 -7.84 -10.00 30.37
C THR A 320 -7.47 -8.61 29.87
N LEU A 321 -6.52 -8.52 28.95
CA LEU A 321 -6.27 -7.28 28.24
C LEU A 321 -7.37 -7.03 27.22
N ALA A 322 -7.75 -5.77 27.09
CA ALA A 322 -8.54 -5.26 25.99
C ALA A 322 -7.76 -4.15 25.30
N VAL A 323 -7.89 -4.07 23.97
CA VAL A 323 -7.39 -2.97 23.16
C VAL A 323 -8.60 -2.27 22.55
N ALA A 324 -8.70 -0.97 22.79
CA ALA A 324 -9.75 -0.13 22.23
C ALA A 324 -9.15 0.90 21.28
N ASP A 325 -9.80 1.05 20.13
CA ASP A 325 -9.57 2.14 19.19
C ASP A 325 -10.32 3.39 19.67
N VAL A 326 -9.59 4.49 19.80
CA VAL A 326 -10.12 5.71 20.42
C VAL A 326 -11.04 6.48 19.48
N GLY A 327 -10.85 6.36 18.16
CA GLY A 327 -11.66 7.09 17.17
C GLY A 327 -13.03 6.46 16.91
N SER A 328 -13.09 5.14 16.85
CA SER A 328 -14.31 4.37 16.57
C SER A 328 -15.03 3.88 17.83
N GLY A 329 -14.34 3.83 18.98
CA GLY A 329 -14.82 3.21 20.21
C GLY A 329 -14.88 1.67 20.15
N GLY A 330 -14.42 1.07 19.05
CA GLY A 330 -14.34 -0.38 18.91
C GLY A 330 -13.31 -0.96 19.87
N LYS A 331 -13.66 -2.03 20.58
CA LYS A 331 -12.77 -2.73 21.50
C LYS A 331 -12.77 -4.23 21.29
N GLN A 332 -11.62 -4.85 21.54
CA GLN A 332 -11.42 -6.29 21.44
C GLN A 332 -10.62 -6.80 22.64
N HIS A 333 -11.00 -7.97 23.15
CA HIS A 333 -10.29 -8.63 24.24
C HIS A 333 -9.24 -9.59 23.69
N VAL A 334 -8.07 -9.61 24.32
CA VAL A 334 -7.03 -10.60 24.08
C VAL A 334 -7.50 -11.95 24.66
N PRO A 335 -7.60 -13.02 23.85
CA PRO A 335 -7.96 -14.34 24.35
C PRO A 335 -6.95 -14.85 25.37
N LEU A 336 -7.43 -15.44 26.46
CA LEU A 336 -6.57 -16.04 27.48
C LEU A 336 -6.09 -17.43 27.02
N PRO A 337 -4.78 -17.72 27.06
CA PRO A 337 -4.27 -19.09 26.94
C PRO A 337 -4.83 -20.01 28.03
N GLU A 338 -4.84 -21.34 27.77
CA GLU A 338 -5.49 -22.35 28.62
C GLU A 338 -5.01 -22.33 30.09
N ASP A 339 -3.73 -22.06 30.34
CA ASP A 339 -3.10 -22.04 31.67
C ASP A 339 -3.03 -20.64 32.32
N VAL A 340 -3.54 -19.60 31.64
CA VAL A 340 -3.49 -18.21 32.09
C VAL A 340 -4.85 -17.79 32.65
N ARG A 341 -4.85 -17.35 33.90
CA ARG A 341 -6.08 -16.89 34.58
C ARG A 341 -6.42 -15.45 34.24
N SER A 342 -5.39 -14.61 34.09
CA SER A 342 -5.56 -13.22 33.71
C SER A 342 -4.30 -12.62 33.08
N LEU A 343 -4.52 -11.60 32.26
CA LEU A 343 -3.47 -10.73 31.73
C LEU A 343 -3.67 -9.32 32.31
N THR A 344 -2.57 -8.69 32.73
CA THR A 344 -2.58 -7.37 33.41
C THR A 344 -1.33 -6.56 33.06
N SER A 345 -1.29 -5.28 33.45
CA SER A 345 -0.14 -4.39 33.26
C SER A 345 0.33 -4.35 31.78
N PRO A 346 -0.56 -3.97 30.84
CA PRO A 346 -0.18 -3.88 29.43
C PRO A 346 0.94 -2.86 29.23
N SER A 347 1.85 -3.13 28.29
CA SER A 347 2.85 -2.16 27.84
C SER A 347 3.22 -2.40 26.38
N TRP A 348 3.08 -1.36 25.57
CA TRP A 348 3.37 -1.41 24.13
C TRP A 348 4.86 -1.38 23.86
N SER A 349 5.30 -2.16 22.88
CA SER A 349 6.61 -1.97 22.25
C SER A 349 6.68 -0.59 21.57
N GLY A 350 7.88 -0.01 21.47
CA GLY A 350 8.05 1.32 20.88
C GLY A 350 7.62 1.45 19.41
N ASP A 351 7.61 0.33 18.67
CA ASP A 351 7.12 0.23 17.29
C ASP A 351 5.62 -0.08 17.18
N GLY A 352 4.94 -0.34 18.31
CA GLY A 352 3.51 -0.66 18.36
C GLY A 352 3.14 -2.06 17.86
N GLY A 353 4.10 -2.88 17.44
CA GLY A 353 3.84 -4.22 16.91
C GLY A 353 3.51 -5.28 17.98
N GLN A 354 3.84 -5.00 19.25
CA GLN A 354 3.64 -5.92 20.35
C GLN A 354 3.14 -5.24 21.62
N LEU A 355 2.49 -6.05 22.46
CA LEU A 355 2.08 -5.72 23.81
C LEU A 355 2.70 -6.74 24.78
N ALA A 356 3.51 -6.28 25.74
CA ALA A 356 3.87 -7.07 26.91
C ALA A 356 2.77 -7.01 27.95
N ALA A 357 2.56 -8.12 28.65
CA ALA A 357 1.64 -8.22 29.76
C ALA A 357 2.18 -9.14 30.86
N VAL A 358 1.76 -8.91 32.10
CA VAL A 358 1.91 -9.90 33.16
C VAL A 358 0.79 -10.93 33.02
N ALA A 359 1.18 -12.18 32.80
CA ALA A 359 0.31 -13.34 32.78
C ALA A 359 0.30 -14.04 34.13
N HIS A 360 -0.88 -14.15 34.75
CA HIS A 360 -1.05 -14.80 36.03
C HIS A 360 -1.44 -16.27 35.82
N LYS A 361 -0.52 -17.18 36.13
CA LYS A 361 -0.75 -18.62 36.10
C LYS A 361 -0.93 -19.18 37.51
N PRO A 362 -1.54 -20.36 37.68
CA PRO A 362 -1.59 -21.05 38.97
C PRO A 362 -0.20 -21.33 39.57
N THR A 363 0.81 -21.50 38.72
CA THR A 363 2.19 -21.84 39.08
C THR A 363 3.06 -20.62 39.39
N GLY A 364 2.61 -19.40 39.08
CA GLY A 364 3.39 -18.18 39.26
C GLY A 364 3.06 -17.09 38.23
N GLY A 365 3.82 -16.00 38.27
CA GLY A 365 3.73 -14.91 37.28
C GLY A 365 4.65 -15.16 36.09
N SER A 366 4.14 -14.91 34.90
CA SER A 366 4.85 -15.04 33.63
C SER A 366 4.69 -13.76 32.80
N ILE A 367 5.46 -13.62 31.73
CA ILE A 367 5.31 -12.52 30.77
C ILE A 367 4.68 -13.07 29.49
N ALA A 368 3.57 -12.47 29.07
CA ALA A 368 2.99 -12.73 27.75
C ALA A 368 3.40 -11.62 26.77
N LEU A 369 3.66 -12.02 25.53
CA LEU A 369 3.79 -11.12 24.40
C LEU A 369 2.56 -11.33 23.50
N VAL A 370 1.89 -10.23 23.16
CA VAL A 370 0.68 -10.21 22.35
C VAL A 370 1.01 -9.50 21.05
N ASP A 371 0.67 -10.11 19.92
CA ASP A 371 0.76 -9.48 18.60
C ASP A 371 -0.40 -8.50 18.45
N THR A 372 -0.12 -7.26 18.09
CA THR A 372 -1.13 -6.20 18.09
C THR A 372 -2.05 -6.24 16.86
N SER A 373 -1.63 -6.94 15.80
CA SER A 373 -2.43 -7.09 14.58
C SER A 373 -3.46 -8.21 14.69
N SER A 374 -3.12 -9.31 15.36
CA SER A 374 -4.05 -10.42 15.60
C SER A 374 -4.74 -10.35 16.96
N LEU A 375 -4.19 -9.57 17.91
CA LEU A 375 -4.55 -9.57 19.33
C LEU A 375 -4.50 -10.95 19.99
N GLU A 376 -3.54 -11.77 19.54
CA GLU A 376 -3.27 -13.09 20.11
C GLU A 376 -1.91 -13.13 20.83
N VAL A 377 -1.82 -13.98 21.84
CA VAL A 377 -0.56 -14.25 22.54
C VAL A 377 0.38 -15.00 21.58
N SER A 378 1.48 -14.35 21.16
CA SER A 378 2.34 -14.82 20.06
C SER A 378 3.10 -16.11 20.36
N GLN A 379 3.34 -16.40 21.64
CA GLN A 379 4.05 -17.59 22.11
C GLN A 379 3.65 -17.92 23.56
N PRO A 380 3.89 -19.16 24.05
CA PRO A 380 3.63 -19.50 25.44
C PRO A 380 4.27 -18.49 26.41
N PRO A 381 3.57 -18.03 27.47
CA PRO A 381 4.11 -17.01 28.35
C PRO A 381 5.41 -17.46 29.00
N ILE A 382 6.36 -16.53 29.06
CA ILE A 382 7.72 -16.72 29.56
C ILE A 382 7.69 -16.72 31.08
N ASP A 383 7.94 -17.89 31.69
CA ASP A 383 7.97 -18.03 33.14
C ASP A 383 9.26 -17.45 33.72
N LEU A 384 9.13 -16.70 34.82
CA LEU A 384 10.26 -16.17 35.58
C LEU A 384 10.25 -16.74 37.01
N PRO A 385 11.43 -16.96 37.62
CA PRO A 385 11.53 -17.57 38.96
C PRO A 385 11.19 -16.57 40.09
N VAL A 386 10.42 -15.53 39.81
CA VAL A 386 10.10 -14.42 40.70
C VAL A 386 8.68 -13.93 40.46
N GLY A 387 8.05 -13.38 41.48
CA GLY A 387 6.76 -12.70 41.31
C GLY A 387 6.91 -11.45 40.45
N ILE A 388 6.01 -11.26 39.48
CA ILE A 388 6.02 -10.11 38.57
C ILE A 388 4.84 -9.22 38.90
N ARG A 389 5.09 -7.92 39.10
CA ARG A 389 4.05 -6.92 39.40
C ARG A 389 3.67 -6.08 38.20
N ALA A 390 4.65 -5.74 37.38
CA ALA A 390 4.44 -4.90 36.21
C ALA A 390 5.54 -5.14 35.18
N VAL A 391 5.24 -4.77 33.94
CA VAL A 391 6.17 -4.71 32.82
C VAL A 391 6.06 -3.36 32.13
N SER A 392 7.16 -2.88 31.56
CA SER A 392 7.19 -1.63 30.80
C SER A 392 8.25 -1.72 29.73
N TRP A 393 7.81 -1.65 28.48
CA TRP A 393 8.69 -1.58 27.35
C TRP A 393 9.32 -0.19 27.27
N SER A 394 10.60 -0.14 26.91
CA SER A 394 11.24 1.12 26.53
C SER A 394 10.63 1.61 25.21
N SER A 395 10.32 2.90 25.16
CA SER A 395 9.79 3.56 23.97
C SER A 395 10.84 3.79 22.88
N SER A 396 12.14 3.70 23.22
CA SER A 396 13.25 4.05 22.32
C SER A 396 14.25 2.93 22.09
N ALA A 397 14.14 1.83 22.83
CA ALA A 397 15.04 0.69 22.74
C ALA A 397 14.24 -0.63 22.82
N PRO A 398 14.73 -1.73 22.23
CA PRO A 398 14.09 -3.04 22.32
C PRO A 398 14.38 -3.69 23.70
N VAL A 399 14.03 -2.99 24.79
CA VAL A 399 14.30 -3.39 26.17
C VAL A 399 12.98 -3.41 26.93
N LEU A 400 12.71 -4.52 27.62
CA LEU A 400 11.57 -4.67 28.52
C LEU A 400 12.05 -4.60 29.98
N LEU A 401 11.54 -3.63 30.74
CA LEU A 401 11.73 -3.55 32.18
C LEU A 401 10.66 -4.36 32.90
N ILE A 402 11.08 -5.07 33.95
CA ILE A 402 10.23 -5.99 34.71
C ILE A 402 10.36 -5.61 36.19
N TRP A 403 9.23 -5.24 36.80
CA TRP A 403 9.16 -4.98 38.23
C TRP A 403 8.78 -6.26 38.94
N THR A 404 9.73 -6.76 39.72
CA THR A 404 9.56 -8.00 40.47
C THR A 404 9.23 -7.68 41.93
N SER A 405 8.48 -8.56 42.57
CA SER A 405 8.43 -8.62 44.03
C SER A 405 9.41 -9.69 44.49
N THR A 406 10.42 -9.30 45.25
CA THR A 406 11.12 -10.23 46.13
C THR A 406 10.26 -10.42 47.38
N GLU A 407 10.10 -11.66 47.83
CA GLU A 407 9.60 -11.93 49.20
C GLU A 407 10.47 -11.23 50.25
#